data_AF-A0A0K6G3C9-F1
#
_entry.id   AF-A0A0K6G3C9-F1
#
_cell.length_a   1.000
_cell.length_b   1.000
_cell.length_c   1.000
_cell.angle_alpha   90.00
_cell.angle_beta   90.00
_cell.angle_gamma   90.00
#
_symmetry.space_group_name_H-M   'P 1'
#
loop_
_entity.id
_entity.type
_entity.pdbx_description
1 polymer ?
#
loop_
_entity_poly.entity_id
_entity_poly.type
_entity_poly.pdbx_seq_one_letter_code
_entity_poly.pdbx_strand_id
1 'polypeptide(L)'
;MDFFVSPSIRIPFRKSFAFRDEVNDVRDKYNELSESPNHEHLEVWADQVELQVTQRQTFAAELRKFLSLLEDKRVEERRQRLASRRNEIKERLLALGWEEDDIESSPYIHERAKEWDKLVETPEDPSPLTDRIWKNLYAKLRPLLKASRQERLEYQSLQMQARRRECLDKFLKMIKNQERPLLKVKLRQPDSQALRRFNRPRVQHDVFPFVQDALDWPFIQALNERNLTIEEFRRELEQHRNKIEIHISKWQNKTRRFLVDLVWKEDTEPSDLLDPPKNMDRDAYAGLSDNQKVLLRADSLFYPEKAAGLATIRPYSYDEALRIISPSYRLYPNDPWDMKYYSEPESPELDSIHQHARAQEVARHLLKDLGKSNASFLEINQFLYTCQRCHDKEPMYWTEIIEHYLQQKHSFTRIKKQASALAQQGIIYRNVHAPGNKPMIRPCKPKKPVQANVWRCNLCAKKPMSLYVIAPKPNLYRHLLEVHAVPKHRLDLHYRISSSRLFWTDCDIRYIYWQEEGDELDKDNEEIEADNGPEQEREDKDVKSMDGEESSEGDDMAS
;
A
#
# COMPACT_ATOMS: atom_id res chain seq x y z
N MET A 1 24.13 -51.72 3.53
CA MET A 1 23.68 -52.60 4.63
C MET A 1 22.55 -51.88 5.30
N ASP A 2 21.36 -52.07 4.74
CA ASP A 2 20.10 -51.58 5.28
C ASP A 2 19.51 -52.68 6.16
N PHE A 3 19.16 -52.34 7.40
CA PHE A 3 18.26 -53.16 8.20
C PHE A 3 16.98 -52.36 8.45
N PHE A 4 15.94 -52.80 7.76
CA PHE A 4 14.54 -52.50 8.08
C PHE A 4 14.23 -52.98 9.50
N VAL A 5 13.71 -52.10 10.35
CA VAL A 5 12.96 -52.49 11.55
C VAL A 5 11.52 -52.00 11.38
N SER A 6 10.61 -52.96 11.44
CA SER A 6 9.16 -52.82 11.27
C SER A 6 8.53 -51.89 12.32
N PRO A 7 7.41 -51.20 12.04
CA PRO A 7 6.74 -50.38 13.02
C PRO A 7 5.97 -51.28 14.00
N SER A 8 6.47 -51.38 15.23
CA SER A 8 5.69 -51.90 16.35
C SER A 8 4.50 -50.98 16.59
N ILE A 9 3.30 -51.53 16.37
CA ILE A 9 2.03 -50.94 16.78
C ILE A 9 2.13 -50.66 18.28
N ARG A 10 2.35 -49.39 18.66
CA ARG A 10 2.17 -48.96 20.04
C ARG A 10 0.68 -48.97 20.33
N ILE A 11 0.17 -50.11 20.81
CA ILE A 11 -1.09 -50.13 21.53
C ILE A 11 -0.88 -49.21 22.74
N PRO A 12 -1.66 -48.13 22.91
CA PRO A 12 -1.52 -47.27 24.06
C PRO A 12 -1.77 -48.14 25.30
N PHE A 13 -0.76 -48.24 26.18
CA PHE A 13 -0.91 -48.81 27.51
C PHE A 13 -1.99 -48.00 28.23
N ARG A 14 -3.25 -48.42 28.12
CA ARG A 14 -4.27 -48.07 29.11
C ARG A 14 -3.75 -48.66 30.40
N LYS A 15 -3.33 -47.81 31.35
CA LYS A 15 -3.00 -48.24 32.70
C LYS A 15 -4.25 -48.94 33.25
N SER A 16 -4.27 -50.26 33.23
CA SER A 16 -5.29 -51.06 33.90
C SER A 16 -4.91 -51.07 35.38
N PHE A 17 -5.85 -50.63 36.20
CA PHE A 17 -5.74 -50.73 37.65
C PHE A 17 -6.54 -51.95 38.05
N ALA A 18 -5.91 -52.90 38.71
CA ALA A 18 -6.56 -54.05 39.33
C ALA A 18 -6.18 -54.06 40.82
N PHE A 19 -7.10 -54.51 41.66
CA PHE A 19 -6.78 -54.69 43.08
C PHE A 19 -5.74 -55.80 43.21
N ARG A 20 -4.68 -55.54 43.97
CA ARG A 20 -3.56 -56.47 44.13
C ARG A 20 -4.04 -57.84 44.62
N ASP A 21 -5.01 -57.84 45.52
CA ASP A 21 -5.59 -59.06 46.10
C ASP A 21 -6.35 -59.86 45.04
N GLU A 22 -7.19 -59.22 44.22
CA GLU A 22 -7.89 -59.90 43.11
C GLU A 22 -6.91 -60.50 42.08
N VAL A 23 -5.81 -59.81 41.77
CA VAL A 23 -4.78 -60.33 40.85
C VAL A 23 -4.08 -61.55 41.45
N ASN A 24 -3.82 -61.53 42.75
CA ASN A 24 -3.23 -62.66 43.45
C ASN A 24 -4.21 -63.84 43.50
N ASP A 25 -5.48 -63.61 43.83
CA ASP A 25 -6.51 -64.65 43.87
C ASP A 25 -6.69 -65.34 42.50
N VAL A 26 -6.75 -64.56 41.42
CA VAL A 26 -6.83 -65.09 40.05
C VAL A 26 -5.57 -65.90 39.70
N ARG A 27 -4.39 -65.43 40.11
CA ARG A 27 -3.12 -66.13 39.86
C ARG A 27 -3.02 -67.43 40.65
N ASP A 28 -3.35 -67.40 41.92
CA ASP A 28 -3.30 -68.56 42.81
C ASP A 28 -4.28 -69.64 42.32
N LYS A 29 -5.49 -69.22 41.90
CA LYS A 29 -6.48 -70.15 41.34
C LYS A 29 -6.08 -70.71 39.97
N TYR A 30 -5.46 -69.90 39.12
CA TYR A 30 -4.90 -70.37 37.85
C TYR A 30 -3.82 -71.42 38.06
N ASN A 31 -2.88 -71.17 38.98
CA ASN A 31 -1.80 -72.11 39.29
C ASN A 31 -2.38 -73.46 39.79
N GLU A 32 -3.32 -73.41 40.75
CA GLU A 32 -4.03 -74.59 41.28
C GLU A 32 -4.69 -75.43 40.17
N LEU A 33 -5.39 -74.79 39.23
CA LEU A 33 -6.09 -75.47 38.14
C LEU A 33 -5.15 -75.94 37.02
N SER A 34 -4.01 -75.26 36.81
CA SER A 34 -3.01 -75.63 35.79
C SER A 34 -2.23 -76.91 36.13
N GLU A 35 -2.16 -77.26 37.41
CA GLU A 35 -1.53 -78.49 37.90
C GLU A 35 -2.49 -79.70 37.85
N SER A 36 -3.78 -79.49 37.58
CA SER A 36 -4.77 -80.55 37.47
C SER A 36 -4.69 -81.26 36.10
N PRO A 37 -4.85 -82.60 36.01
CA PRO A 37 -4.87 -83.32 34.73
C PRO A 37 -6.10 -82.98 33.87
N ASN A 38 -7.12 -82.35 34.44
CA ASN A 38 -8.36 -82.02 33.75
C ASN A 38 -8.35 -80.59 33.21
N HIS A 39 -7.83 -80.42 31.99
CA HIS A 39 -7.77 -79.13 31.30
C HIS A 39 -9.15 -78.49 31.07
N GLU A 40 -10.22 -79.27 31.03
CA GLU A 40 -11.60 -78.77 30.86
C GLU A 40 -12.01 -77.83 32.00
N HIS A 41 -11.56 -78.11 33.24
CA HIS A 41 -11.87 -77.26 34.39
C HIS A 41 -11.16 -75.90 34.33
N LEU A 42 -9.95 -75.85 33.75
CA LEU A 42 -9.20 -74.61 33.58
C LEU A 42 -9.82 -73.72 32.49
N GLU A 43 -10.26 -74.32 31.37
CA GLU A 43 -10.97 -73.60 30.31
C GLU A 43 -12.28 -73.01 30.82
N VAL A 44 -13.11 -73.81 31.50
CA VAL A 44 -14.38 -73.34 32.08
C VAL A 44 -14.15 -72.19 33.08
N TRP A 45 -13.12 -72.28 33.93
CA TRP A 45 -12.79 -71.21 34.87
C TRP A 45 -12.27 -69.95 34.16
N ALA A 46 -11.42 -70.11 33.14
CA ALA A 46 -10.90 -68.98 32.36
C ALA A 46 -12.04 -68.23 31.65
N ASP A 47 -12.98 -68.95 31.03
CA ASP A 47 -14.19 -68.39 30.42
C ASP A 47 -15.06 -67.65 31.45
N GLN A 48 -15.21 -68.20 32.65
CA GLN A 48 -15.94 -67.55 33.74
C GLN A 48 -15.26 -66.24 34.19
N VAL A 49 -13.94 -66.24 34.35
CA VAL A 49 -13.18 -65.04 34.73
C VAL A 49 -13.24 -63.99 33.62
N GLU A 50 -13.09 -64.39 32.36
CA GLU A 50 -13.19 -63.49 31.22
C GLU A 50 -14.59 -62.86 31.12
N LEU A 51 -15.64 -63.66 31.34
CA LEU A 51 -17.01 -63.17 31.41
C LEU A 51 -17.20 -62.15 32.54
N GLN A 52 -16.67 -62.44 33.75
CA GLN A 52 -16.75 -61.51 34.88
C GLN A 52 -15.99 -60.21 34.61
N VAL A 53 -14.79 -60.29 34.03
CA VAL A 53 -14.00 -59.10 33.66
C VAL A 53 -14.76 -58.28 32.61
N THR A 54 -15.32 -58.92 31.60
CA THR A 54 -16.13 -58.26 30.56
C THR A 54 -17.36 -57.57 31.15
N GLN A 55 -18.07 -58.23 32.07
CA GLN A 55 -19.21 -57.64 32.78
C GLN A 55 -18.79 -56.43 33.62
N ARG A 56 -17.70 -56.52 34.39
CA ARG A 56 -17.16 -55.40 35.18
C ARG A 56 -16.72 -54.24 34.30
N GLN A 57 -16.10 -54.50 33.16
CA GLN A 57 -15.68 -53.47 32.21
C GLN A 57 -16.89 -52.77 31.59
N THR A 58 -17.93 -53.53 31.22
CA THR A 58 -19.18 -52.99 30.68
C THR A 58 -19.87 -52.10 31.71
N PHE A 59 -20.04 -52.60 32.95
CA PHE A 59 -20.60 -51.84 34.05
C PHE A 59 -19.79 -50.58 34.37
N ALA A 60 -18.45 -50.67 34.42
CA ALA A 60 -17.58 -49.51 34.65
C ALA A 60 -17.69 -48.48 33.51
N ALA A 61 -17.84 -48.92 32.26
CA ALA A 61 -18.07 -48.03 31.13
C ALA A 61 -19.41 -47.29 31.25
N GLU A 62 -20.48 -48.00 31.63
CA GLU A 62 -21.80 -47.42 31.90
C GLU A 62 -21.74 -46.43 33.07
N LEU A 63 -21.07 -46.79 34.18
CA LEU A 63 -20.89 -45.91 35.33
C LEU A 63 -20.11 -44.64 34.97
N ARG A 64 -19.03 -44.74 34.19
CA ARG A 64 -18.30 -43.56 33.70
C ARG A 64 -19.17 -42.68 32.83
N LYS A 65 -19.97 -43.27 31.93
CA LYS A 65 -20.92 -42.53 31.09
C LYS A 65 -21.95 -41.81 31.96
N PHE A 66 -22.51 -42.49 32.96
CA PHE A 66 -23.45 -41.91 33.91
C PHE A 66 -22.84 -40.76 34.72
N LEU A 67 -21.62 -40.93 35.26
CA LEU A 67 -20.91 -39.89 36.00
C LEU A 67 -20.57 -38.67 35.12
N SER A 68 -20.17 -38.90 33.86
CA SER A 68 -19.96 -37.81 32.88
C SER A 68 -21.25 -37.05 32.63
N LEU A 69 -22.37 -37.74 32.40
CA LEU A 69 -23.67 -37.12 32.18
C LEU A 69 -24.13 -36.31 33.40
N LEU A 70 -23.88 -36.80 34.62
CA LEU A 70 -24.17 -36.05 35.84
C LEU A 70 -23.32 -34.78 35.96
N GLU A 71 -22.04 -34.86 35.60
CA GLU A 71 -21.15 -33.70 35.64
C GLU A 71 -21.52 -32.66 34.57
N ASP A 72 -21.81 -33.11 33.35
CA ASP A 72 -22.31 -32.24 32.27
C ASP A 72 -23.61 -31.53 32.68
N LYS A 73 -24.54 -32.27 33.33
CA LYS A 73 -25.78 -31.70 33.86
C LYS A 73 -25.50 -30.64 34.93
N ARG A 74 -24.56 -30.88 35.86
CA ARG A 74 -24.18 -29.89 36.89
C ARG A 74 -23.55 -28.64 36.29
N VAL A 75 -22.69 -28.81 35.28
CA VAL A 75 -22.06 -27.70 34.56
C VAL A 75 -23.12 -26.85 33.86
N GLU A 76 -24.08 -27.49 33.19
CA GLU A 76 -25.17 -26.80 32.51
C GLU A 76 -26.12 -26.10 33.51
N GLU A 77 -26.52 -26.76 34.59
CA GLU A 77 -27.31 -26.13 35.67
C GLU A 77 -26.60 -24.92 36.28
N ARG A 78 -25.27 -25.01 36.46
CA ARG A 78 -24.45 -23.89 36.92
C ARG A 78 -24.44 -22.75 35.89
N ARG A 79 -24.25 -23.07 34.61
CA ARG A 79 -24.26 -22.09 33.51
C ARG A 79 -25.60 -21.37 33.42
N GLN A 80 -26.72 -22.09 33.52
CA GLN A 80 -28.06 -21.51 33.50
C GLN A 80 -28.29 -20.60 34.70
N ARG A 81 -27.90 -21.00 35.92
CA ARG A 81 -27.99 -20.15 37.11
C ARG A 81 -27.17 -18.86 36.96
N LEU A 82 -25.96 -18.94 36.41
CA LEU A 82 -25.12 -17.77 36.14
C LEU A 82 -25.74 -16.85 35.09
N ALA A 83 -26.26 -17.41 34.00
CA ALA A 83 -26.92 -16.65 32.94
C ALA A 83 -28.17 -15.92 33.46
N SER A 84 -29.04 -16.62 34.21
CA SER A 84 -30.22 -16.01 34.83
C SER A 84 -29.85 -14.89 35.80
N ARG A 85 -28.83 -15.10 36.63
CA ARG A 85 -28.32 -14.06 37.54
C ARG A 85 -27.78 -12.84 36.77
N ARG A 86 -27.02 -13.06 35.70
CA ARG A 86 -26.48 -11.99 34.83
C ARG A 86 -27.61 -11.19 34.18
N ASN A 87 -28.66 -11.86 33.71
CA ASN A 87 -29.85 -11.21 33.15
C ASN A 87 -30.60 -10.40 34.20
N GLU A 88 -30.82 -10.94 35.41
CA GLU A 88 -31.48 -10.21 36.49
C GLU A 88 -30.68 -8.96 36.90
N ILE A 89 -29.35 -9.06 36.97
CA ILE A 89 -28.47 -7.90 37.20
C ILE A 89 -28.63 -6.87 36.07
N LYS A 90 -28.60 -7.32 34.80
CA LYS A 90 -28.76 -6.45 33.62
C LYS A 90 -30.12 -5.73 33.66
N GLU A 91 -31.22 -6.44 33.89
CA GLU A 91 -32.57 -5.86 34.00
C GLU A 91 -32.65 -4.81 35.12
N ARG A 92 -32.12 -5.10 36.31
CA ARG A 92 -32.10 -4.13 37.41
C ARG A 92 -31.24 -2.90 37.08
N LEU A 93 -30.14 -3.04 36.35
CA LEU A 93 -29.33 -1.90 35.91
C LEU A 93 -30.06 -1.06 34.86
N LEU A 94 -30.71 -1.69 33.87
CA LEU A 94 -31.54 -1.00 32.89
C LEU A 94 -32.68 -0.23 33.57
N ALA A 95 -33.33 -0.83 34.57
CA ALA A 95 -34.37 -0.17 35.38
C ALA A 95 -33.85 1.04 36.18
N LEU A 96 -32.55 1.09 36.48
CA LEU A 96 -31.89 2.24 37.12
C LEU A 96 -31.40 3.30 36.11
N GLY A 97 -31.68 3.13 34.82
CA GLY A 97 -31.27 4.06 33.76
C GLY A 97 -29.84 3.88 33.27
N TRP A 98 -29.25 2.70 33.45
CA TRP A 98 -28.04 2.31 32.72
C TRP A 98 -28.42 1.88 31.31
N GLU A 99 -27.55 2.16 30.34
CA GLU A 99 -27.74 1.67 28.97
C GLU A 99 -27.03 0.32 28.79
N GLU A 100 -27.45 -0.46 27.80
CA GLU A 100 -26.89 -1.79 27.52
C GLU A 100 -25.37 -1.72 27.28
N ASP A 101 -24.92 -0.73 26.51
CA ASP A 101 -23.50 -0.46 26.25
C ASP A 101 -22.71 -0.01 27.49
N ASP A 102 -23.36 0.50 28.54
CA ASP A 102 -22.68 0.81 29.81
C ASP A 102 -22.38 -0.48 30.61
N ILE A 103 -23.17 -1.53 30.37
CA ILE A 103 -23.18 -2.81 31.09
C ILE A 103 -22.26 -3.82 30.40
N GLU A 104 -22.26 -3.84 29.07
CA GLU A 104 -21.42 -4.72 28.28
C GLU A 104 -19.98 -4.23 28.35
N SER A 105 -19.16 -4.91 29.17
CA SER A 105 -17.75 -4.56 29.32
C SER A 105 -17.06 -4.67 27.96
N SER A 106 -16.51 -3.55 27.49
CA SER A 106 -15.74 -3.52 26.24
C SER A 106 -14.68 -4.63 26.26
N PRO A 107 -14.63 -5.51 25.24
CA PRO A 107 -13.78 -6.71 25.25
C PRO A 107 -12.27 -6.41 25.36
N TYR A 108 -11.85 -5.17 25.16
CA TYR A 108 -10.45 -4.74 25.17
C TYR A 108 -9.95 -4.26 26.54
N ILE A 109 -10.85 -3.94 27.48
CA ILE A 109 -10.45 -3.50 28.83
C ILE A 109 -10.55 -4.70 29.76
N HIS A 110 -9.62 -5.63 29.54
CA HIS A 110 -9.57 -6.93 30.20
C HIS A 110 -9.65 -6.84 31.72
N GLU A 111 -9.17 -5.76 32.34
CA GLU A 111 -9.22 -5.61 33.80
C GLU A 111 -10.64 -5.36 34.32
N ARG A 112 -11.39 -4.43 33.72
CA ARG A 112 -12.78 -4.16 34.16
C ARG A 112 -13.75 -5.25 33.75
N ALA A 113 -13.55 -5.88 32.59
CA ALA A 113 -14.29 -7.08 32.22
C ALA A 113 -14.06 -8.19 33.26
N LYS A 114 -12.81 -8.43 33.68
CA LYS A 114 -12.50 -9.39 34.75
C LYS A 114 -13.11 -9.01 36.09
N GLU A 115 -13.10 -7.73 36.47
CA GLU A 115 -13.74 -7.28 37.72
C GLU A 115 -15.26 -7.41 37.67
N TRP A 116 -15.87 -7.11 36.52
CA TRP A 116 -17.29 -7.34 36.25
C TRP A 116 -17.63 -8.82 36.38
N ASP A 117 -16.93 -9.69 35.65
CA ASP A 117 -17.11 -11.14 35.72
C ASP A 117 -16.83 -11.65 37.13
N LYS A 118 -15.89 -11.03 37.85
CA LYS A 118 -15.62 -11.36 39.25
C LYS A 118 -16.82 -11.07 40.15
N LEU A 119 -17.52 -9.98 39.92
CA LEU A 119 -18.67 -9.56 40.72
C LEU A 119 -19.96 -10.29 40.32
N VAL A 120 -20.12 -10.58 39.03
CA VAL A 120 -21.33 -11.17 38.45
C VAL A 120 -21.28 -12.70 38.47
N GLU A 121 -20.13 -13.29 38.15
CA GLU A 121 -19.96 -14.73 37.86
C GLU A 121 -19.23 -15.53 38.96
N THR A 122 -18.53 -14.89 39.91
CA THR A 122 -17.69 -15.61 40.91
C THR A 122 -18.36 -16.15 42.19
N PRO A 123 -19.70 -16.15 42.39
CA PRO A 123 -20.23 -16.95 43.49
C PRO A 123 -19.93 -18.44 43.23
N GLU A 124 -19.19 -19.11 44.13
CA GLU A 124 -19.05 -20.57 44.15
C GLU A 124 -20.43 -21.26 44.14
N ASP A 125 -21.42 -20.60 44.76
CA ASP A 125 -22.84 -20.85 44.54
C ASP A 125 -23.59 -19.55 44.18
N PRO A 126 -24.14 -19.43 42.95
CA PRO A 126 -24.95 -18.29 42.55
C PRO A 126 -26.27 -18.30 43.31
N SER A 127 -26.24 -17.74 44.52
CA SER A 127 -27.43 -17.50 45.32
C SER A 127 -28.40 -16.58 44.56
N PRO A 128 -29.72 -16.72 44.74
CA PRO A 128 -30.70 -15.79 44.20
C PRO A 128 -30.36 -14.35 44.58
N LEU A 129 -30.60 -13.40 43.68
CA LEU A 129 -30.26 -11.99 43.88
C LEU A 129 -31.27 -11.32 44.83
N THR A 130 -31.13 -11.56 46.13
CA THR A 130 -31.94 -10.86 47.14
C THR A 130 -31.61 -9.36 47.18
N ASP A 131 -32.52 -8.52 47.64
CA ASP A 131 -32.31 -7.07 47.68
C ASP A 131 -31.10 -6.63 48.52
N ARG A 132 -30.79 -7.38 49.58
CA ARG A 132 -29.57 -7.17 50.38
C ARG A 132 -28.31 -7.45 49.56
N ILE A 133 -28.29 -8.55 48.81
CA ILE A 133 -27.17 -8.90 47.92
C ILE A 133 -27.05 -7.87 46.80
N TRP A 134 -28.17 -7.48 46.19
CA TRP A 134 -28.23 -6.46 45.16
C TRP A 134 -27.66 -5.12 45.65
N LYS A 135 -28.08 -4.63 46.82
CA LYS A 135 -27.58 -3.37 47.39
C LYS A 135 -26.05 -3.37 47.56
N ASN A 136 -25.49 -4.49 48.04
CA ASN A 136 -24.05 -4.64 48.23
C ASN A 136 -23.30 -4.79 46.89
N LEU A 137 -23.88 -5.54 45.95
CA LEU A 137 -23.32 -5.74 44.62
C LEU A 137 -23.31 -4.43 43.82
N TYR A 138 -24.43 -3.71 43.80
CA TYR A 138 -24.59 -2.44 43.10
C TYR A 138 -23.59 -1.39 43.59
N ALA A 139 -23.29 -1.34 44.89
CA ALA A 139 -22.26 -0.44 45.42
C ALA A 139 -20.87 -0.67 44.76
N LYS A 140 -20.55 -1.92 44.40
CA LYS A 140 -19.30 -2.30 43.71
C LYS A 140 -19.40 -2.14 42.19
N LEU A 141 -20.56 -2.40 41.59
CA LEU A 141 -20.77 -2.23 40.14
C LEU A 141 -20.83 -0.76 39.73
N ARG A 142 -21.36 0.12 40.60
CA ARG A 142 -21.53 1.55 40.29
C ARG A 142 -20.25 2.26 39.81
N PRO A 143 -19.08 2.15 40.46
CA PRO A 143 -17.85 2.75 39.94
C PRO A 143 -17.45 2.20 38.57
N LEU A 144 -17.61 0.88 38.33
CA LEU A 144 -17.31 0.25 37.04
C LEU A 144 -18.21 0.79 35.93
N LEU A 145 -19.52 0.85 36.17
CA LEU A 145 -20.51 1.35 35.23
C LEU A 145 -20.32 2.84 34.91
N LYS A 146 -19.95 3.66 35.91
CA LYS A 146 -19.60 5.07 35.68
C LYS A 146 -18.40 5.21 34.76
N ALA A 147 -17.35 4.42 34.98
CA ALA A 147 -16.17 4.41 34.13
C ALA A 147 -16.53 3.95 32.70
N SER A 148 -17.31 2.87 32.55
CA SER A 148 -17.77 2.36 31.25
C SER A 148 -18.60 3.40 30.49
N ARG A 149 -19.53 4.06 31.17
CA ARG A 149 -20.33 5.14 30.56
C ARG A 149 -19.45 6.29 30.07
N GLN A 150 -18.51 6.75 30.90
CA GLN A 150 -17.64 7.87 30.54
C GLN A 150 -16.81 7.56 29.28
N GLU A 151 -16.19 6.38 29.24
CA GLU A 151 -15.42 5.95 28.08
C GLU A 151 -16.28 5.74 26.84
N ARG A 152 -17.49 5.17 27.00
CA ARG A 152 -18.44 5.03 25.89
C ARG A 152 -18.77 6.39 25.29
N LEU A 153 -19.04 7.40 26.12
CA LEU A 153 -19.33 8.75 25.69
C LEU A 153 -18.11 9.40 25.01
N GLU A 154 -16.91 9.22 25.55
CA GLU A 154 -15.66 9.67 24.92
C GLU A 154 -15.45 9.02 23.55
N TYR A 155 -15.66 7.71 23.46
CA TYR A 155 -15.57 6.95 22.23
C TYR A 155 -16.61 7.39 21.20
N GLN A 156 -17.88 7.53 21.59
CA GLN A 156 -18.93 8.05 20.71
C GLN A 156 -18.60 9.46 20.22
N SER A 157 -18.06 10.32 21.09
CA SER A 157 -17.57 11.66 20.73
C SER A 157 -16.46 11.58 19.67
N LEU A 158 -15.45 10.74 19.87
CA LEU A 158 -14.35 10.54 18.91
C LEU A 158 -14.83 9.95 17.58
N GLN A 159 -15.74 8.97 17.62
CA GLN A 159 -16.37 8.45 16.41
C GLN A 159 -17.13 9.54 15.65
N MET A 160 -17.88 10.38 16.36
CA MET A 160 -18.61 11.50 15.75
C MET A 160 -17.66 12.55 15.18
N GLN A 161 -16.54 12.84 15.84
CA GLN A 161 -15.48 13.68 15.26
C GLN A 161 -14.89 13.05 13.99
N ALA A 162 -14.55 11.77 13.99
CA ALA A 162 -14.01 11.09 12.82
C ALA A 162 -14.98 11.10 11.63
N ARG A 163 -16.27 10.85 11.87
CA ARG A 163 -17.32 10.94 10.83
C ARG A 163 -17.45 12.37 10.28
N ARG A 164 -17.30 13.39 11.13
CA ARG A 164 -17.28 14.79 10.67
C ARG A 164 -16.04 15.11 9.85
N ARG A 165 -14.86 14.62 10.22
CA ARG A 165 -13.63 14.73 9.40
C ARG A 165 -13.81 14.05 8.03
N GLU A 166 -14.42 12.86 7.98
CA GLU A 166 -14.76 12.20 6.71
C GLU A 166 -15.75 13.04 5.89
N CYS A 167 -16.74 13.66 6.55
CA CYS A 167 -17.65 14.58 5.88
C CYS A 167 -16.92 15.80 5.30
N LEU A 168 -15.97 16.37 6.05
CA LEU A 168 -15.13 17.48 5.61
C LEU A 168 -14.24 17.07 4.42
N ASP A 169 -13.61 15.90 4.47
CA ASP A 169 -12.84 15.34 3.34
C ASP A 169 -13.67 15.23 2.06
N LYS A 170 -14.89 14.67 2.17
CA LYS A 170 -15.82 14.57 1.04
C LYS A 170 -16.22 15.94 0.51
N PHE A 171 -16.46 16.91 1.40
CA PHE A 171 -16.80 18.28 1.04
C PHE A 171 -15.64 18.99 0.32
N LEU A 172 -14.42 18.86 0.83
CA LEU A 172 -13.21 19.38 0.22
C LEU A 172 -12.95 18.76 -1.16
N LYS A 173 -13.10 17.43 -1.30
CA LYS A 173 -13.03 16.73 -2.59
C LYS A 173 -14.10 17.19 -3.56
N MET A 174 -15.30 17.48 -3.09
CA MET A 174 -16.37 18.05 -3.92
C MET A 174 -15.96 19.41 -4.48
N ILE A 175 -15.44 20.32 -3.65
CA ILE A 175 -14.94 21.64 -4.11
C ILE A 175 -13.81 21.44 -5.13
N LYS A 176 -12.81 20.62 -4.81
CA LYS A 176 -11.68 20.31 -5.71
C LYS A 176 -12.13 19.79 -7.08
N ASN A 177 -13.16 18.95 -7.12
CA ASN A 177 -13.68 18.38 -8.36
C ASN A 177 -14.53 19.38 -9.17
N GLN A 178 -15.05 20.44 -8.54
CA GLN A 178 -15.74 21.54 -9.22
C GLN A 178 -14.76 22.58 -9.79
N GLU A 179 -13.57 22.70 -9.19
CA GLU A 179 -12.50 23.53 -9.74
C GLU A 179 -12.08 23.05 -11.13
N ARG A 180 -11.88 24.00 -12.04
CA ARG A 180 -11.32 23.69 -13.36
C ARG A 180 -9.89 23.18 -13.16
N PRO A 181 -9.51 22.06 -13.78
CA PRO A 181 -8.14 21.60 -13.67
C PRO A 181 -7.17 22.59 -14.29
N LEU A 182 -5.96 22.68 -13.75
CA LEU A 182 -4.91 23.55 -14.27
C LEU A 182 -4.57 23.17 -15.71
N LEU A 183 -4.40 21.87 -15.94
CA LEU A 183 -4.06 21.32 -17.25
C LEU A 183 -4.86 20.07 -17.55
N LYS A 184 -5.24 19.92 -18.82
CA LYS A 184 -5.88 18.71 -19.34
C LYS A 184 -5.23 18.35 -20.66
N VAL A 185 -4.61 17.18 -20.73
CA VAL A 185 -4.04 16.66 -21.98
C VAL A 185 -5.11 15.86 -22.71
N LYS A 186 -5.34 16.19 -23.99
CA LYS A 186 -6.06 15.29 -24.90
C LYS A 186 -5.12 14.16 -25.30
N LEU A 187 -5.55 12.91 -25.11
CA LEU A 187 -4.77 11.75 -25.52
C LEU A 187 -4.63 11.74 -27.05
N ARG A 188 -3.39 11.55 -27.53
CA ARG A 188 -3.08 11.55 -28.96
C ARG A 188 -3.61 10.30 -29.69
N GLN A 189 -4.00 9.23 -28.98
CA GLN A 189 -4.57 8.02 -29.60
C GLN A 189 -5.74 7.43 -28.77
N PRO A 190 -6.77 6.90 -29.46
CA PRO A 190 -7.89 6.23 -28.80
C PRO A 190 -7.47 4.87 -28.22
N ASP A 191 -7.61 4.76 -26.90
CA ASP A 191 -8.18 3.61 -26.19
C ASP A 191 -7.65 2.19 -26.49
N SER A 192 -6.33 2.01 -26.65
CA SER A 192 -5.80 0.67 -26.42
C SER A 192 -6.06 0.30 -24.95
N GLN A 193 -6.85 -0.76 -24.69
CA GLN A 193 -7.17 -1.22 -23.33
C GLN A 193 -5.92 -1.42 -22.46
N ALA A 194 -4.77 -1.70 -23.08
CA ALA A 194 -3.48 -1.78 -22.41
C ALA A 194 -3.09 -0.47 -21.73
N LEU A 195 -3.38 0.69 -22.31
CA LEU A 195 -3.07 2.00 -21.72
C LEU A 195 -3.95 2.35 -20.52
N ARG A 196 -5.17 1.81 -20.43
CA ARG A 196 -6.04 2.03 -19.26
C ARG A 196 -5.47 1.43 -17.97
N ARG A 197 -4.59 0.42 -18.05
CA ARG A 197 -3.93 -0.19 -16.88
C ARG A 197 -2.87 0.72 -16.27
N PHE A 198 -2.32 1.63 -17.05
CA PHE A 198 -1.37 2.62 -16.56
C PHE A 198 -2.19 3.85 -16.19
N ASN A 199 -2.42 4.07 -14.89
CA ASN A 199 -3.14 5.24 -14.35
C ASN A 199 -2.37 6.55 -14.64
N ARG A 200 -2.26 6.93 -15.91
CA ARG A 200 -1.58 8.14 -16.34
C ARG A 200 -2.47 9.33 -15.98
N PRO A 201 -1.96 10.32 -15.23
CA PRO A 201 -2.71 11.52 -14.96
C PRO A 201 -3.05 12.19 -16.31
N ARG A 202 -4.34 12.37 -16.56
CA ARG A 202 -4.85 13.09 -17.75
C ARG A 202 -5.11 14.56 -17.44
N VAL A 203 -5.23 14.83 -16.16
CA VAL A 203 -5.70 16.07 -15.59
C VAL A 203 -4.77 16.38 -14.43
N GLN A 204 -4.24 17.59 -14.41
CA GLN A 204 -3.49 18.11 -13.29
C GLN A 204 -4.35 19.15 -12.58
N HIS A 205 -4.62 18.91 -11.30
CA HIS A 205 -5.25 19.90 -10.44
C HIS A 205 -4.17 20.73 -9.73
N ASP A 206 -4.56 21.89 -9.22
CA ASP A 206 -3.68 22.68 -8.36
C ASP A 206 -3.43 21.93 -7.04
N VAL A 207 -2.50 22.44 -6.25
CA VAL A 207 -2.37 22.05 -4.84
C VAL A 207 -3.71 22.26 -4.14
N PHE A 208 -4.06 21.37 -3.21
CA PHE A 208 -5.34 21.47 -2.51
C PHE A 208 -5.13 21.07 -1.04
N PRO A 209 -5.73 21.79 -0.07
CA PRO A 209 -5.54 21.50 1.35
C PRO A 209 -6.07 20.12 1.72
N PHE A 210 -5.42 19.50 2.70
CA PHE A 210 -5.89 18.28 3.33
C PHE A 210 -6.93 18.60 4.41
N VAL A 211 -7.57 17.56 4.95
CA VAL A 211 -8.53 17.71 6.05
C VAL A 211 -7.86 18.37 7.26
N GLN A 212 -6.61 18.00 7.55
CA GLN A 212 -5.83 18.55 8.66
C GLN A 212 -5.58 20.04 8.49
N ASP A 213 -5.16 20.48 7.29
CA ASP A 213 -5.01 21.91 6.99
C ASP A 213 -6.32 22.68 7.19
N ALA A 214 -7.46 22.06 6.85
CA ALA A 214 -8.77 22.66 7.02
C ALA A 214 -9.22 22.68 8.49
N LEU A 215 -8.85 21.68 9.28
CA LEU A 215 -9.09 21.64 10.73
C LEU A 215 -8.32 22.73 11.46
N ASP A 216 -7.16 23.16 10.95
CA ASP A 216 -6.42 24.30 11.48
C ASP A 216 -7.14 25.65 11.26
N TRP A 217 -8.23 25.68 10.48
CA TRP A 217 -9.03 26.90 10.31
C TRP A 217 -9.95 27.08 11.53
N PRO A 218 -9.87 28.21 12.26
CA PRO A 218 -10.55 28.34 13.56
C PRO A 218 -12.06 28.07 13.54
N PHE A 219 -12.75 28.37 12.43
CA PHE A 219 -14.18 28.12 12.33
C PHE A 219 -14.52 26.65 12.03
N ILE A 220 -13.69 25.94 11.25
CA ILE A 220 -13.87 24.50 11.00
C ILE A 220 -13.55 23.72 12.27
N GLN A 221 -12.47 24.09 12.98
CA GLN A 221 -12.16 23.54 14.29
C GLN A 221 -13.35 23.67 15.25
N ALA A 222 -13.90 24.88 15.39
CA ALA A 222 -15.05 25.12 16.24
C ALA A 222 -16.29 24.31 15.82
N LEU A 223 -16.51 24.10 14.52
CA LEU A 223 -17.58 23.22 14.02
C LEU A 223 -17.32 21.74 14.35
N ASN A 224 -16.07 21.29 14.31
CA ASN A 224 -15.66 19.92 14.62
C ASN A 224 -15.64 19.61 16.13
N GLU A 225 -15.55 20.63 16.99
CA GLU A 225 -15.58 20.45 18.44
C GLU A 225 -17.01 20.47 19.02
N ARG A 226 -17.97 21.15 18.34
CA ARG A 226 -19.38 21.18 18.77
C ARG A 226 -20.05 19.81 18.69
N ASN A 227 -21.09 19.55 19.47
CA ASN A 227 -21.87 18.30 19.37
C ASN A 227 -22.90 18.35 18.23
N LEU A 228 -22.44 18.53 16.98
CA LEU A 228 -23.30 18.56 15.79
C LEU A 228 -23.53 17.16 15.24
N THR A 229 -24.73 16.90 14.72
CA THR A 229 -24.94 15.72 13.85
C THR A 229 -24.18 15.90 12.53
N ILE A 230 -24.03 14.81 11.76
CA ILE A 230 -23.34 14.87 10.46
C ILE A 230 -24.08 15.77 9.47
N GLU A 231 -25.41 15.76 9.49
CA GLU A 231 -26.28 16.57 8.64
C GLU A 231 -26.18 18.05 9.00
N GLU A 232 -26.16 18.36 10.29
CA GLU A 232 -25.97 19.73 10.79
C GLU A 232 -24.57 20.23 10.42
N PHE A 233 -23.53 19.44 10.67
CA PHE A 233 -22.16 19.78 10.30
C PHE A 233 -22.02 20.06 8.81
N ARG A 234 -22.59 19.20 7.94
CA ARG A 234 -22.61 19.40 6.49
C ARG A 234 -23.33 20.69 6.08
N ARG A 235 -24.47 21.00 6.72
CA ARG A 235 -25.22 22.23 6.45
C ARG A 235 -24.40 23.47 6.83
N GLU A 236 -23.70 23.43 7.97
CA GLU A 236 -22.81 24.50 8.40
C GLU A 236 -21.62 24.69 7.44
N LEU A 237 -21.04 23.60 6.91
CA LEU A 237 -20.00 23.69 5.87
C LEU A 237 -20.51 24.41 4.62
N GLU A 238 -21.71 24.09 4.13
CA GLU A 238 -22.30 24.75 2.97
C GLU A 238 -22.58 26.23 3.22
N GLN A 239 -23.09 26.58 4.41
CA GLN A 239 -23.30 27.98 4.81
C GLN A 239 -21.99 28.78 4.83
N HIS A 240 -20.87 28.13 5.13
CA HIS A 240 -19.54 28.75 5.18
C HIS A 240 -18.71 28.52 3.90
N ARG A 241 -19.32 28.06 2.81
CA ARG A 241 -18.61 27.67 1.58
C ARG A 241 -17.70 28.78 1.03
N ASN A 242 -18.20 30.00 0.88
CA ASN A 242 -17.38 31.13 0.38
C ASN A 242 -16.15 31.41 1.25
N LYS A 243 -16.29 31.26 2.57
CA LYS A 243 -15.18 31.42 3.52
C LYS A 243 -14.16 30.30 3.36
N ILE A 244 -14.62 29.05 3.19
CA ILE A 244 -13.78 27.88 2.91
C ILE A 244 -12.98 28.11 1.61
N GLU A 245 -13.61 28.56 0.54
CA GLU A 245 -12.94 28.84 -0.75
C GLU A 245 -11.85 29.94 -0.61
N ILE A 246 -12.10 31.00 0.17
CA ILE A 246 -11.07 32.02 0.48
C ILE A 246 -9.88 31.40 1.22
N HIS A 247 -10.13 30.51 2.18
CA HIS A 247 -9.07 29.81 2.91
C HIS A 247 -8.28 28.85 2.00
N ILE A 248 -8.96 28.12 1.11
CA ILE A 248 -8.34 27.27 0.09
C ILE A 248 -7.41 28.11 -0.78
N SER A 249 -7.86 29.24 -1.33
CA SER A 249 -7.03 30.11 -2.18
C SER A 249 -5.80 30.66 -1.45
N LYS A 250 -5.96 31.08 -0.18
CA LYS A 250 -4.82 31.54 0.65
C LYS A 250 -3.81 30.42 0.89
N TRP A 251 -4.30 29.22 1.23
CA TRP A 251 -3.46 28.05 1.43
C TRP A 251 -2.73 27.67 0.13
N GLN A 252 -3.43 27.64 -1.00
CA GLN A 252 -2.85 27.35 -2.32
C GLN A 252 -1.71 28.31 -2.67
N ASN A 253 -1.91 29.61 -2.47
CA ASN A 253 -0.88 30.62 -2.72
C ASN A 253 0.35 30.41 -1.82
N LYS A 254 0.14 30.15 -0.53
CA LYS A 254 1.22 29.87 0.44
C LYS A 254 2.01 28.63 0.04
N THR A 255 1.32 27.52 -0.23
CA THR A 255 1.95 26.23 -0.60
C THR A 255 2.67 26.33 -1.94
N ARG A 256 2.08 26.97 -2.96
CA ARG A 256 2.75 27.19 -4.24
C ARG A 256 4.02 28.00 -4.08
N ARG A 257 3.97 29.12 -3.35
CA ARG A 257 5.14 29.96 -3.12
C ARG A 257 6.25 29.19 -2.42
N PHE A 258 5.92 28.47 -1.34
CA PHE A 258 6.88 27.62 -0.63
C PHE A 258 7.59 26.62 -1.56
N LEU A 259 6.82 25.88 -2.37
CA LEU A 259 7.39 24.87 -3.27
C LEU A 259 8.23 25.50 -4.40
N VAL A 260 7.86 26.68 -4.89
CA VAL A 260 8.63 27.42 -5.89
C VAL A 260 9.93 27.97 -5.29
N ASP A 261 9.87 28.52 -4.08
CA ASP A 261 11.06 28.99 -3.36
C ASP A 261 12.07 27.84 -3.15
N LEU A 262 11.59 26.61 -2.93
CA LEU A 262 12.44 25.41 -2.90
C LEU A 262 13.11 25.14 -4.25
N VAL A 263 12.41 25.28 -5.38
CA VAL A 263 13.00 25.06 -6.71
C VAL A 263 14.06 26.13 -7.02
N TRP A 264 13.83 27.39 -6.63
CA TRP A 264 14.73 28.50 -6.95
C TRP A 264 15.93 28.64 -6.02
N LYS A 265 15.94 28.00 -4.84
CA LYS A 265 17.00 28.15 -3.84
C LYS A 265 18.41 27.84 -4.36
N GLU A 266 18.53 26.91 -5.31
CA GLU A 266 19.82 26.46 -5.86
C GLU A 266 20.05 26.82 -7.34
N ASP A 267 19.02 27.31 -8.05
CA ASP A 267 19.17 27.71 -9.45
C ASP A 267 19.73 29.13 -9.52
N THR A 268 21.02 29.24 -9.85
CA THR A 268 21.69 30.53 -10.12
C THR A 268 21.19 31.23 -11.38
N GLU A 269 20.55 30.51 -12.30
CA GLU A 269 19.94 31.06 -13.50
C GLU A 269 18.46 30.66 -13.53
N PRO A 270 17.52 31.64 -13.56
CA PRO A 270 16.11 31.34 -13.75
C PRO A 270 15.93 30.56 -15.05
N SER A 271 15.49 29.32 -14.95
CA SER A 271 15.09 28.58 -16.15
C SER A 271 13.93 29.30 -16.83
N ASP A 272 13.85 29.17 -18.14
CA ASP A 272 12.68 29.62 -18.90
C ASP A 272 11.39 29.00 -18.32
N LEU A 273 10.31 29.79 -18.35
CA LEU A 273 8.99 29.33 -17.95
C LEU A 273 8.46 28.27 -18.94
N LEU A 274 7.45 27.51 -18.52
CA LEU A 274 6.80 26.53 -19.39
C LEU A 274 6.26 27.15 -20.68
N ASP A 275 6.58 26.51 -21.80
CA ASP A 275 6.01 26.82 -23.11
C ASP A 275 4.89 25.83 -23.44
N PRO A 276 3.73 26.29 -23.95
CA PRO A 276 2.65 25.40 -24.35
C PRO A 276 3.14 24.43 -25.44
N PRO A 277 2.94 23.11 -25.27
CA PRO A 277 3.31 22.12 -26.26
C PRO A 277 2.59 22.39 -27.59
N LYS A 278 3.24 22.09 -28.72
CA LYS A 278 2.62 22.20 -30.06
C LYS A 278 1.26 21.47 -30.16
N ASN A 279 1.01 20.46 -29.34
CA ASN A 279 -0.21 19.65 -29.32
C ASN A 279 -1.22 20.02 -28.22
N MET A 280 -1.02 21.14 -27.52
CA MET A 280 -2.02 21.76 -26.65
C MET A 280 -2.61 23.01 -27.32
N ASP A 281 -3.76 23.47 -26.84
CA ASP A 281 -4.27 24.78 -27.25
C ASP A 281 -3.22 25.84 -26.90
N ARG A 282 -2.96 26.80 -27.80
CA ARG A 282 -1.94 27.86 -27.58
C ARG A 282 -2.15 28.61 -26.26
N ASP A 283 -3.40 28.73 -25.84
CA ASP A 283 -3.81 29.41 -24.61
C ASP A 283 -3.87 28.50 -23.37
N ALA A 284 -3.48 27.22 -23.49
CA ALA A 284 -3.56 26.26 -22.39
C ALA A 284 -2.82 26.72 -21.14
N TYR A 285 -1.75 27.51 -21.30
CA TYR A 285 -0.93 28.04 -20.19
C TYR A 285 -1.20 29.52 -19.89
N ALA A 286 -2.05 30.20 -20.67
CA ALA A 286 -2.30 31.63 -20.52
C ALA A 286 -2.96 31.97 -19.16
N GLY A 287 -3.78 31.06 -18.64
CA GLY A 287 -4.43 31.21 -17.33
C GLY A 287 -3.56 30.80 -16.13
N LEU A 288 -2.33 30.31 -16.35
CA LEU A 288 -1.46 29.85 -15.28
C LEU A 288 -0.57 30.98 -14.77
N SER A 289 -0.50 31.11 -13.44
CA SER A 289 0.52 31.93 -12.78
C SER A 289 1.92 31.37 -13.02
N ASP A 290 2.95 32.22 -12.95
CA ASP A 290 4.34 31.78 -13.14
C ASP A 290 4.76 30.72 -12.11
N ASN A 291 4.27 30.83 -10.87
CA ASN A 291 4.48 29.81 -9.85
C ASN A 291 3.90 28.45 -10.26
N GLN A 292 2.69 28.42 -10.85
CA GLN A 292 2.12 27.19 -11.38
C GLN A 292 2.95 26.67 -12.55
N LYS A 293 3.39 27.54 -13.46
CA LYS A 293 4.26 27.14 -14.58
C LYS A 293 5.54 26.47 -14.07
N VAL A 294 6.23 27.07 -13.10
CA VAL A 294 7.44 26.48 -12.49
C VAL A 294 7.14 25.11 -11.90
N LEU A 295 6.11 24.96 -11.06
CA LEU A 295 5.80 23.69 -10.42
C LEU A 295 5.35 22.60 -11.42
N LEU A 296 4.75 22.99 -12.53
CA LEU A 296 4.29 22.05 -13.56
C LEU A 296 5.41 21.55 -14.46
N ARG A 297 6.63 22.09 -14.38
CA ARG A 297 7.78 21.62 -15.17
C ARG A 297 8.15 20.18 -14.83
N ALA A 298 8.54 19.41 -15.84
CA ALA A 298 8.93 18.02 -15.67
C ALA A 298 10.23 17.85 -14.87
N ASP A 299 11.05 18.89 -14.74
CA ASP A 299 12.25 18.91 -13.91
C ASP A 299 12.05 19.52 -12.52
N SER A 300 10.84 19.99 -12.17
CA SER A 300 10.49 20.44 -10.81
C SER A 300 10.22 19.24 -9.90
N LEU A 301 11.30 18.67 -9.35
CA LEU A 301 11.26 17.43 -8.57
C LEU A 301 11.60 17.64 -7.09
N PHE A 302 10.90 16.87 -6.26
CA PHE A 302 10.94 16.94 -4.80
C PHE A 302 11.14 15.56 -4.18
N TYR A 303 11.45 15.53 -2.88
CA TYR A 303 11.33 14.33 -2.05
C TYR A 303 10.88 14.69 -0.64
N PRO A 304 10.01 13.87 -0.02
CA PRO A 304 9.61 14.04 1.37
C PRO A 304 10.60 13.36 2.34
N GLU A 305 10.90 13.99 3.47
CA GLU A 305 11.83 13.51 4.51
C GLU A 305 11.41 12.14 5.06
N LYS A 306 10.10 11.94 5.30
CA LYS A 306 9.55 10.65 5.77
C LYS A 306 9.80 9.48 4.81
N ALA A 307 10.12 9.74 3.54
CA ALA A 307 10.52 8.71 2.58
C ALA A 307 12.01 8.32 2.68
N ALA A 308 12.83 9.04 3.47
CA ALA A 308 14.27 8.81 3.59
C ALA A 308 14.64 7.50 4.33
N GLY A 309 13.67 6.79 4.92
CA GLY A 309 13.88 5.44 5.44
C GLY A 309 14.13 4.38 4.35
N LEU A 310 13.84 4.71 3.08
CA LEU A 310 14.17 3.86 1.94
C LEU A 310 15.63 4.01 1.53
N ALA A 311 16.24 2.92 1.04
CA ALA A 311 17.64 2.90 0.61
C ALA A 311 17.98 3.92 -0.50
N THR A 312 16.97 4.44 -1.21
CA THR A 312 17.11 5.47 -2.25
C THR A 312 16.03 6.54 -2.12
N ILE A 313 16.46 7.81 -2.11
CA ILE A 313 15.57 8.97 -2.14
C ILE A 313 14.98 9.10 -3.55
N ARG A 314 13.72 8.69 -3.70
CA ARG A 314 12.98 8.74 -4.96
C ARG A 314 12.53 10.17 -5.29
N PRO A 315 12.64 10.62 -6.56
CA PRO A 315 12.09 11.90 -6.99
C PRO A 315 10.58 11.82 -7.23
N TYR A 316 9.86 12.89 -6.90
CA TYR A 316 8.43 13.03 -7.07
C TYR A 316 8.08 14.38 -7.71
N SER A 317 6.97 14.46 -8.44
CA SER A 317 6.34 15.76 -8.74
C SER A 317 5.83 16.41 -7.46
N TYR A 318 5.50 17.70 -7.49
CA TYR A 318 4.98 18.39 -6.30
C TYR A 318 3.67 17.75 -5.79
N ASP A 319 2.78 17.32 -6.68
CA ASP A 319 1.50 16.74 -6.29
C ASP A 319 1.67 15.34 -5.69
N GLU A 320 2.63 14.55 -6.17
CA GLU A 320 3.00 13.27 -5.59
C GLU A 320 3.68 13.46 -4.23
N ALA A 321 4.59 14.43 -4.10
CA ALA A 321 5.26 14.74 -2.84
C ALA A 321 4.26 15.16 -1.76
N LEU A 322 3.31 16.05 -2.09
CA LEU A 322 2.22 16.45 -1.22
C LEU A 322 1.35 15.25 -0.81
N ARG A 323 1.04 14.35 -1.76
CA ARG A 323 0.24 13.14 -1.48
C ARG A 323 0.95 12.15 -0.55
N ILE A 324 2.28 12.11 -0.55
CA ILE A 324 3.06 11.23 0.32
C ILE A 324 3.10 11.77 1.75
N ILE A 325 3.25 13.08 1.93
CA ILE A 325 3.21 13.68 3.26
C ILE A 325 1.79 13.77 3.82
N SER A 326 0.78 13.77 2.94
CA SER A 326 -0.62 13.69 3.33
C SER A 326 -0.84 12.47 4.24
N PRO A 327 -1.37 12.66 5.45
CA PRO A 327 -1.85 11.53 6.24
C PRO A 327 -2.91 10.81 5.40
N SER A 328 -2.61 9.60 4.95
CA SER A 328 -3.65 8.76 4.37
C SER A 328 -4.59 8.42 5.53
N TYR A 329 -5.80 9.00 5.51
CA TYR A 329 -6.89 8.42 6.27
C TYR A 329 -7.06 7.01 5.71
N ARG A 330 -6.48 6.02 6.37
CA ARG A 330 -6.90 4.64 6.15
C ARG A 330 -8.38 4.65 6.47
N LEU A 331 -9.19 4.44 5.44
CA LEU A 331 -10.64 4.40 5.53
C LEU A 331 -10.98 3.30 6.53
N TYR A 332 -11.25 3.71 7.75
CA TYR A 332 -11.61 2.90 8.91
C TYR A 332 -10.51 1.92 9.38
N PRO A 333 -10.15 1.94 10.67
CA PRO A 333 -9.50 0.77 11.23
C PRO A 333 -10.44 -0.44 11.06
N ASN A 334 -9.87 -1.61 10.75
CA ASN A 334 -10.62 -2.87 10.77
C ASN A 334 -11.21 -3.14 12.18
N ASP A 335 -10.67 -2.47 13.19
CA ASP A 335 -11.15 -2.51 14.57
C ASP A 335 -11.79 -1.15 14.93
N PRO A 336 -13.11 -1.08 15.16
CA PRO A 336 -13.79 0.14 15.59
C PRO A 336 -13.14 0.78 16.82
N TRP A 337 -12.50 -0.01 17.69
CA TRP A 337 -12.07 0.37 19.03
C TRP A 337 -10.60 0.73 19.14
N ASP A 338 -9.81 0.69 18.06
CA ASP A 338 -8.42 1.15 18.11
C ASP A 338 -8.38 2.69 18.10
N MET A 339 -8.45 3.24 19.32
CA MET A 339 -8.39 4.66 19.66
C MET A 339 -7.17 5.37 19.07
N LYS A 340 -6.08 4.65 18.75
CA LYS A 340 -4.90 5.27 18.12
C LYS A 340 -5.21 5.76 16.71
N TYR A 341 -6.16 5.14 16.00
CA TYR A 341 -6.58 5.60 14.68
C TYR A 341 -7.49 6.83 14.72
N TYR A 342 -8.05 7.16 15.88
CA TYR A 342 -8.84 8.37 16.09
C TYR A 342 -8.00 9.55 16.60
N SER A 343 -6.72 9.32 16.90
CA SER A 343 -5.80 10.43 17.17
C SER A 343 -5.70 11.33 15.95
N GLU A 344 -5.69 12.64 16.18
CA GLU A 344 -5.62 13.61 15.11
C GLU A 344 -4.28 13.46 14.40
N PRO A 345 -4.27 13.11 13.11
CA PRO A 345 -3.02 13.14 12.37
C PRO A 345 -2.53 14.58 12.38
N GLU A 346 -1.27 14.79 12.73
CA GLU A 346 -0.65 16.11 12.64
C GLU A 346 -0.77 16.65 11.21
N SER A 347 -0.99 17.97 11.10
CA SER A 347 -1.01 18.64 9.81
C SER A 347 0.30 18.35 9.07
N PRO A 348 0.24 17.98 7.79
CA PRO A 348 1.43 17.63 7.05
C PRO A 348 2.39 18.81 7.00
N GLU A 349 3.57 18.64 7.58
CA GLU A 349 4.59 19.67 7.62
C GLU A 349 5.18 19.86 6.22
N LEU A 350 4.87 20.99 5.59
CA LEU A 350 5.43 21.34 4.28
C LEU A 350 6.96 21.38 4.29
N ASP A 351 7.56 21.72 5.44
CA ASP A 351 9.01 21.75 5.65
C ASP A 351 9.67 20.38 5.51
N SER A 352 8.90 19.29 5.58
CA SER A 352 9.37 17.93 5.29
C SER A 352 9.53 17.65 3.79
N ILE A 353 9.08 18.56 2.90
CA ILE A 353 9.35 18.47 1.46
C ILE A 353 10.61 19.23 1.13
N HIS A 354 11.51 18.57 0.40
CA HIS A 354 12.77 19.15 -0.03
C HIS A 354 12.92 19.10 -1.55
N GLN A 355 13.69 20.04 -2.10
CA GLN A 355 14.11 20.03 -3.49
C GLN A 355 15.04 18.84 -3.76
N HIS A 356 14.80 18.10 -4.86
CA HIS A 356 15.69 17.02 -5.29
C HIS A 356 16.70 17.49 -6.35
N ALA A 357 17.62 18.38 -5.99
CA ALA A 357 18.51 19.06 -6.95
C ALA A 357 19.22 18.12 -7.95
N ARG A 358 19.69 16.96 -7.50
CA ARG A 358 20.32 15.95 -8.39
C ARG A 358 19.34 15.33 -9.38
N ALA A 359 18.09 15.07 -8.95
CA ALA A 359 17.06 14.59 -9.85
C ALA A 359 16.69 15.65 -10.88
N GLN A 360 16.61 16.93 -10.47
CA GLN A 360 16.35 18.04 -11.37
C GLN A 360 17.46 18.17 -12.42
N GLU A 361 18.72 18.09 -12.01
CA GLU A 361 19.88 18.05 -12.92
C GLU A 361 19.73 16.93 -13.96
N VAL A 362 19.43 15.70 -13.53
CA VAL A 362 19.23 14.55 -14.43
C VAL A 362 18.03 14.80 -15.36
N ALA A 363 16.91 15.27 -14.82
CA ALA A 363 15.70 15.56 -15.58
C ALA A 363 15.98 16.59 -16.69
N ARG A 364 16.70 17.67 -16.41
CA ARG A 364 17.11 18.67 -17.42
C ARG A 364 17.93 18.08 -18.55
N HIS A 365 18.89 17.20 -18.24
CA HIS A 365 19.67 16.52 -19.27
C HIS A 365 18.79 15.61 -20.15
N LEU A 366 17.87 14.87 -19.53
CA LEU A 366 16.94 14.00 -20.24
C LEU A 366 15.96 14.78 -21.10
N LEU A 367 15.42 15.90 -20.60
CA LEU A 367 14.54 16.79 -21.34
C LEU A 367 15.27 17.44 -22.53
N LYS A 368 16.52 17.87 -22.34
CA LYS A 368 17.35 18.40 -23.41
C LYS A 368 17.63 17.36 -24.50
N ASP A 369 17.93 16.12 -24.13
CA ASP A 369 18.11 15.00 -25.07
C ASP A 369 16.84 14.69 -25.86
N LEU A 370 15.66 14.88 -25.27
CA LEU A 370 14.36 14.78 -25.94
C LEU A 370 14.01 16.01 -26.80
N GLY A 371 14.80 17.09 -26.76
CA GLY A 371 14.48 18.36 -27.41
C GLY A 371 13.29 19.09 -26.76
N LYS A 372 13.10 18.92 -25.44
CA LYS A 372 11.92 19.36 -24.68
C LYS A 372 12.27 20.01 -23.34
N SER A 373 13.22 20.95 -23.34
CA SER A 373 13.75 21.58 -22.12
C SER A 373 12.69 22.20 -21.19
N ASN A 374 11.58 22.70 -21.76
CA ASN A 374 10.50 23.38 -21.03
C ASN A 374 9.19 22.57 -21.02
N ALA A 375 9.26 21.23 -21.08
CA ALA A 375 8.05 20.40 -21.06
C ALA A 375 7.43 20.30 -19.66
N SER A 376 6.10 20.18 -19.62
CA SER A 376 5.37 19.94 -18.38
C SER A 376 5.42 18.47 -17.96
N PHE A 377 5.30 18.21 -16.66
CA PHE A 377 5.21 16.85 -16.11
C PHE A 377 4.05 16.07 -16.73
N LEU A 378 2.93 16.74 -17.02
CA LEU A 378 1.76 16.13 -17.63
C LEU A 378 2.01 15.71 -19.08
N GLU A 379 2.77 16.51 -19.84
CA GLU A 379 3.17 16.19 -21.22
C GLU A 379 4.10 14.96 -21.26
N ILE A 380 5.13 14.96 -20.41
CA ILE A 380 6.13 13.90 -20.37
C ILE A 380 5.53 12.58 -19.86
N ASN A 381 4.63 12.62 -18.88
CA ASN A 381 3.96 11.41 -18.40
C ASN A 381 2.90 10.82 -19.34
N GLN A 382 2.71 11.41 -20.53
CA GLN A 382 1.93 10.74 -21.58
C GLN A 382 2.66 9.52 -22.17
N PHE A 383 3.94 9.32 -21.86
CA PHE A 383 4.75 8.22 -22.39
C PHE A 383 5.40 7.42 -21.26
N LEU A 384 5.79 6.19 -21.59
CA LEU A 384 6.81 5.48 -20.82
C LEU A 384 8.15 5.65 -21.53
N TYR A 385 9.23 5.51 -20.79
CA TYR A 385 10.57 5.74 -21.28
C TYR A 385 11.41 4.50 -21.13
N THR A 386 12.20 4.18 -22.15
CA THR A 386 13.24 3.16 -22.04
C THR A 386 14.59 3.84 -22.04
N CYS A 387 15.50 3.35 -21.20
CA CYS A 387 16.88 3.80 -21.20
C CYS A 387 17.56 3.34 -22.50
N GLN A 388 18.05 4.27 -23.31
CA GLN A 388 18.74 3.94 -24.56
C GLN A 388 20.24 3.66 -24.37
N ARG A 389 20.77 3.98 -23.20
CA ARG A 389 22.19 3.85 -22.87
C ARG A 389 22.61 2.53 -22.25
N CYS A 390 21.67 1.76 -21.71
CA CYS A 390 22.02 0.55 -21.00
C CYS A 390 21.18 -0.65 -21.45
N HIS A 391 21.43 -1.78 -20.80
CA HIS A 391 20.77 -3.06 -21.07
C HIS A 391 19.35 -3.13 -20.49
N ASP A 392 19.03 -2.28 -19.54
CA ASP A 392 17.69 -2.17 -19.00
C ASP A 392 16.80 -1.47 -20.03
N LYS A 393 15.87 -2.25 -20.59
CA LYS A 393 14.91 -1.81 -21.60
C LYS A 393 13.48 -1.87 -21.06
N GLU A 394 13.34 -1.91 -19.74
CA GLU A 394 12.04 -1.79 -19.13
C GLU A 394 11.47 -0.37 -19.37
N PRO A 395 10.21 -0.26 -19.82
CA PRO A 395 9.45 0.97 -19.83
C PRO A 395 9.25 1.48 -18.40
N MET A 396 9.73 2.68 -18.14
CA MET A 396 9.67 3.37 -16.86
C MET A 396 8.80 4.61 -16.97
N TYR A 397 8.14 4.99 -15.88
CA TYR A 397 7.56 6.33 -15.77
C TYR A 397 8.66 7.41 -15.75
N TRP A 398 8.28 8.68 -15.91
CA TRP A 398 9.25 9.78 -15.90
C TRP A 398 10.11 9.83 -14.63
N THR A 399 9.49 9.77 -13.45
CA THR A 399 10.21 9.79 -12.17
C THR A 399 11.08 8.55 -11.97
N GLU A 400 10.66 7.40 -12.52
CA GLU A 400 11.42 6.15 -12.47
C GLU A 400 12.64 6.15 -13.40
N ILE A 401 12.53 6.71 -14.61
CA ILE A 401 13.70 6.82 -15.49
C ILE A 401 14.72 7.81 -14.92
N ILE A 402 14.28 8.87 -14.25
CA ILE A 402 15.18 9.76 -13.50
C ILE A 402 15.84 9.01 -12.34
N GLU A 403 15.07 8.25 -11.55
CA GLU A 403 15.58 7.41 -10.47
C GLU A 403 16.62 6.40 -10.99
N HIS A 404 16.36 5.76 -12.13
CA HIS A 404 17.31 4.87 -12.80
C HIS A 404 18.64 5.58 -13.07
N TYR A 405 18.63 6.77 -13.69
CA TYR A 405 19.86 7.52 -13.96
C TYR A 405 20.60 7.95 -12.67
N LEU A 406 19.88 8.31 -11.61
CA LEU A 406 20.47 8.61 -10.30
C LEU A 406 21.17 7.40 -9.69
N GLN A 407 20.51 6.23 -9.70
CA GLN A 407 21.08 4.97 -9.20
C GLN A 407 22.32 4.56 -10.00
N GLN A 408 22.33 4.78 -11.32
CA GLN A 408 23.47 4.47 -12.18
C GLN A 408 24.63 5.46 -11.95
N LYS A 409 24.36 6.77 -11.79
CA LYS A 409 25.37 7.79 -11.40
C LYS A 409 25.99 7.46 -10.04
N HIS A 410 25.18 7.03 -9.07
CA HIS A 410 25.65 6.59 -7.75
C HIS A 410 26.51 5.31 -7.86
N SER A 411 26.02 4.29 -8.57
CA SER A 411 26.73 3.02 -8.76
C SER A 411 28.08 3.23 -9.45
N PHE A 412 28.12 4.02 -10.52
CA PHE A 412 29.36 4.36 -11.22
C PHE A 412 30.34 5.09 -10.30
N THR A 413 29.88 6.07 -9.52
CA THR A 413 30.74 6.81 -8.59
C THR A 413 31.35 5.88 -7.53
N ARG A 414 30.55 4.95 -6.98
CA ARG A 414 31.02 3.93 -6.03
C ARG A 414 32.08 3.02 -6.66
N ILE A 415 31.82 2.55 -7.87
CA ILE A 415 32.71 1.64 -8.61
C ILE A 415 34.01 2.34 -9.03
N LYS A 416 33.94 3.61 -9.45
CA LYS A 416 35.10 4.42 -9.83
C LYS A 416 36.09 4.57 -8.68
N LYS A 417 35.63 4.67 -7.43
CA LYS A 417 36.49 4.68 -6.23
C LYS A 417 37.29 3.39 -6.05
N GLN A 418 36.86 2.30 -6.70
CA GLN A 418 37.46 0.97 -6.63
C GLN A 418 38.10 0.54 -7.95
N ALA A 419 38.33 1.48 -8.88
CA ALA A 419 38.79 1.20 -10.22
C ALA A 419 40.15 0.45 -10.25
N SER A 420 41.07 0.76 -9.35
CA SER A 420 42.38 0.08 -9.26
C SER A 420 42.24 -1.40 -8.90
N ALA A 421 41.43 -1.73 -7.91
CA ALA A 421 41.16 -3.11 -7.49
C ALA A 421 40.44 -3.91 -8.59
N LEU A 422 39.55 -3.26 -9.34
CA LEU A 422 38.88 -3.88 -10.49
C LEU A 422 39.83 -4.11 -11.66
N ALA A 423 40.73 -3.17 -11.94
CA ALA A 423 41.75 -3.31 -12.97
C ALA A 423 42.71 -4.48 -12.68
N GLN A 424 43.08 -4.70 -11.41
CA GLN A 424 43.87 -5.87 -10.99
C GLN A 424 43.16 -7.20 -11.25
N GLN A 425 41.83 -7.21 -11.25
CA GLN A 425 41.00 -8.38 -11.61
C GLN A 425 40.70 -8.45 -13.12
N GLY A 426 41.24 -7.54 -13.92
CA GLY A 426 40.95 -7.43 -15.35
C GLY A 426 39.51 -6.98 -15.65
N ILE A 427 38.83 -6.34 -14.70
CA ILE A 427 37.45 -5.88 -14.86
C ILE A 427 37.44 -4.39 -15.23
N ILE A 428 36.84 -4.07 -16.37
CA ILE A 428 36.56 -2.71 -16.81
C ILE A 428 35.10 -2.38 -16.47
N TYR A 429 34.80 -1.16 -16.05
CA TYR A 429 33.43 -0.68 -15.87
C TYR A 429 33.29 0.75 -16.44
N ARG A 430 32.57 0.88 -17.56
CA ARG A 430 32.36 2.15 -18.26
C ARG A 430 31.07 2.83 -17.81
N ASN A 431 31.08 4.16 -17.72
CA ASN A 431 29.86 4.94 -17.52
C ASN A 431 29.09 5.07 -18.84
N VAL A 432 28.10 4.21 -19.04
CA VAL A 432 27.28 4.25 -20.25
C VAL A 432 26.21 5.35 -20.22
N HIS A 433 25.88 5.86 -19.04
CA HIS A 433 24.85 6.89 -18.80
C HIS A 433 25.36 8.33 -18.89
N ALA A 434 26.63 8.54 -19.25
CA ALA A 434 27.15 9.86 -19.56
C ALA A 434 26.51 10.40 -20.87
N PRO A 435 26.26 11.72 -20.97
CA PRO A 435 25.86 12.35 -22.23
C PRO A 435 26.84 12.01 -23.37
N GLY A 436 26.33 11.82 -24.58
CA GLY A 436 27.09 11.45 -25.78
C GLY A 436 26.18 11.26 -26.99
N ASN A 437 26.67 10.68 -28.09
CA ASN A 437 25.98 10.73 -29.39
C ASN A 437 24.70 9.88 -29.51
N LYS A 438 24.48 8.88 -28.65
CA LYS A 438 23.22 8.10 -28.66
C LYS A 438 22.14 8.86 -27.89
N PRO A 439 20.84 8.68 -28.15
CA PRO A 439 19.83 9.21 -27.24
C PRO A 439 20.02 8.64 -25.82
N MET A 440 19.69 9.42 -24.80
CA MET A 440 19.65 8.97 -23.40
C MET A 440 18.41 8.11 -23.16
N ILE A 441 17.26 8.57 -23.62
CA ILE A 441 15.96 7.90 -23.43
C ILE A 441 15.14 7.95 -24.71
N ARG A 442 14.18 7.02 -24.85
CA ARG A 442 13.21 7.06 -25.95
C ARG A 442 11.81 6.82 -25.40
N PRO A 443 10.80 7.62 -25.80
CA PRO A 443 9.40 7.31 -25.56
C PRO A 443 9.07 5.93 -26.15
N CYS A 444 8.27 5.14 -25.43
CA CYS A 444 7.87 3.82 -25.86
C CYS A 444 6.39 3.55 -25.55
N LYS A 445 5.78 2.69 -26.36
CA LYS A 445 4.44 2.14 -26.10
C LYS A 445 4.58 0.93 -25.16
N PRO A 446 3.65 0.73 -24.21
CA PRO A 446 3.65 -0.50 -23.42
C PRO A 446 3.44 -1.68 -24.36
N LYS A 447 4.35 -2.67 -24.30
CA LYS A 447 4.23 -3.93 -25.04
C LYS A 447 3.43 -4.94 -24.18
N LYS A 448 3.28 -6.21 -24.60
CA LYS A 448 2.73 -7.31 -23.78
C LYS A 448 3.85 -8.11 -23.11
N PRO A 449 3.76 -8.45 -21.81
CA PRO A 449 4.89 -9.00 -21.07
C PRO A 449 5.25 -10.34 -21.69
N VAL A 450 6.53 -10.51 -22.06
CA VAL A 450 7.02 -11.78 -22.63
C VAL A 450 7.84 -12.49 -21.56
N GLN A 451 7.50 -13.74 -21.28
CA GLN A 451 8.31 -14.56 -20.38
C GLN A 451 9.62 -14.93 -21.08
N ALA A 452 10.72 -14.35 -20.59
CA ALA A 452 12.05 -14.62 -21.11
C ALA A 452 12.96 -15.21 -20.02
N ASN A 453 13.81 -16.16 -20.40
CA ASN A 453 14.89 -16.62 -19.53
C ASN A 453 15.85 -15.47 -19.24
N VAL A 454 16.08 -15.18 -17.96
CA VAL A 454 17.00 -14.13 -17.52
C VAL A 454 18.36 -14.70 -17.15
N TRP A 455 19.39 -13.91 -17.46
CA TRP A 455 20.78 -14.25 -17.27
C TRP A 455 21.40 -13.20 -16.35
N ARG A 456 22.35 -13.63 -15.52
CA ARG A 456 23.03 -12.76 -14.55
C ARG A 456 24.45 -12.45 -15.01
N CYS A 457 24.87 -11.19 -14.92
CA CYS A 457 26.27 -10.81 -15.14
C CYS A 457 27.14 -11.27 -13.96
N ASN A 458 28.13 -12.12 -14.22
CA ASN A 458 29.08 -12.58 -13.20
C ASN A 458 30.11 -11.49 -12.88
N LEU A 459 30.44 -10.61 -13.83
CA LEU A 459 31.38 -9.51 -13.60
C LEU A 459 30.81 -8.52 -12.58
N CYS A 460 29.61 -7.98 -12.82
CA CYS A 460 28.93 -7.07 -11.88
C CYS A 460 28.71 -7.67 -10.47
N ALA A 461 28.53 -8.99 -10.38
CA ALA A 461 28.34 -9.68 -9.10
C ALA A 461 29.63 -9.81 -8.25
N LYS A 462 30.82 -9.65 -8.87
CA LYS A 462 32.10 -9.76 -8.15
C LYS A 462 32.29 -8.59 -7.18
N LYS A 463 33.02 -8.86 -6.10
CA LYS A 463 33.50 -7.81 -5.22
C LYS A 463 34.61 -7.01 -5.91
N PRO A 464 34.63 -5.68 -5.75
CA PRO A 464 33.82 -4.92 -4.80
C PRO A 464 32.52 -4.29 -5.38
N MET A 465 32.18 -4.52 -6.66
CA MET A 465 30.97 -3.94 -7.26
C MET A 465 29.68 -4.41 -6.60
N SER A 466 29.56 -5.74 -6.42
CA SER A 466 28.41 -6.42 -5.80
C SER A 466 27.05 -5.95 -6.34
N LEU A 467 26.98 -5.69 -7.65
CA LEU A 467 25.75 -5.31 -8.34
C LEU A 467 24.97 -6.55 -8.80
N TYR A 468 23.66 -6.47 -8.71
CA TYR A 468 22.75 -7.51 -9.20
C TYR A 468 22.21 -7.14 -10.58
N VAL A 469 23.00 -7.42 -11.62
CA VAL A 469 22.59 -7.19 -13.01
C VAL A 469 22.02 -8.46 -13.61
N ILE A 470 20.71 -8.46 -13.87
CA ILE A 470 19.99 -9.52 -14.58
C ILE A 470 19.31 -8.96 -15.82
N ALA A 471 19.36 -9.70 -16.91
CA ALA A 471 18.71 -9.32 -18.15
C ALA A 471 18.49 -10.54 -19.05
N PRO A 472 17.55 -10.48 -19.99
CA PRO A 472 17.50 -11.43 -21.10
C PRO A 472 18.83 -11.48 -21.85
N LYS A 473 19.10 -12.63 -22.48
CA LYS A 473 20.36 -12.92 -23.16
C LYS A 473 20.89 -11.79 -24.07
N PRO A 474 20.12 -11.26 -25.04
CA PRO A 474 20.62 -10.21 -25.94
C PRO A 474 20.99 -8.92 -25.19
N ASN A 475 20.19 -8.52 -24.20
CA ASN A 475 20.45 -7.35 -23.39
C ASN A 475 21.69 -7.53 -22.51
N LEU A 476 21.88 -8.71 -21.93
CA LEU A 476 23.06 -9.00 -21.13
C LEU A 476 24.34 -8.98 -21.99
N TYR A 477 24.27 -9.43 -23.23
CA TYR A 477 25.41 -9.38 -24.15
C TYR A 477 25.80 -7.94 -24.47
N ARG A 478 24.80 -7.09 -24.74
CA ARG A 478 25.02 -5.65 -24.88
C ARG A 478 25.61 -5.04 -23.60
N HIS A 479 25.13 -5.41 -22.42
CA HIS A 479 25.72 -4.98 -21.14
C HIS A 479 27.20 -5.33 -21.04
N LEU A 480 27.56 -6.60 -21.30
CA LEU A 480 28.96 -7.06 -21.25
C LEU A 480 29.85 -6.30 -22.24
N LEU A 481 29.34 -5.99 -23.43
CA LEU A 481 30.07 -5.20 -24.42
C LEU A 481 30.23 -3.74 -23.99
N GLU A 482 29.13 -3.06 -23.65
CA GLU A 482 29.12 -1.61 -23.44
C GLU A 482 29.70 -1.21 -22.07
N VAL A 483 29.36 -1.95 -21.00
CA VAL A 483 29.81 -1.66 -19.64
C VAL A 483 31.17 -2.28 -19.35
N HIS A 484 31.39 -3.53 -19.76
CA HIS A 484 32.60 -4.28 -19.43
C HIS A 484 33.63 -4.41 -20.56
N ALA A 485 33.34 -3.89 -21.76
CA ALA A 485 34.22 -4.01 -22.93
C ALA A 485 34.56 -5.46 -23.30
N VAL A 486 33.63 -6.41 -23.09
CA VAL A 486 33.82 -7.84 -23.37
C VAL A 486 33.09 -8.21 -24.68
N PRO A 487 33.79 -8.22 -25.84
CA PRO A 487 33.17 -8.57 -27.12
C PRO A 487 32.84 -10.06 -27.23
N LYS A 488 33.70 -10.92 -26.68
CA LYS A 488 33.53 -12.39 -26.69
C LYS A 488 33.15 -12.88 -25.29
N HIS A 489 31.84 -12.94 -25.02
CA HIS A 489 31.30 -13.40 -23.75
C HIS A 489 31.37 -14.95 -23.63
N ARG A 490 31.54 -15.47 -22.41
CA ARG A 490 31.67 -16.91 -22.11
C ARG A 490 30.72 -17.27 -20.96
N LEU A 491 29.99 -18.36 -21.10
CA LEU A 491 29.11 -18.89 -20.05
C LEU A 491 29.96 -19.26 -18.82
N ASP A 492 29.41 -19.05 -17.63
CA ASP A 492 29.99 -19.24 -16.30
C ASP A 492 31.16 -18.31 -15.95
N LEU A 493 31.91 -17.81 -16.93
CA LEU A 493 32.93 -16.80 -16.72
C LEU A 493 32.35 -15.38 -16.64
N HIS A 494 31.60 -14.97 -17.66
CA HIS A 494 31.09 -13.60 -17.80
C HIS A 494 29.62 -13.48 -17.37
N TYR A 495 28.85 -14.55 -17.54
CA TYR A 495 27.43 -14.60 -17.19
C TYR A 495 26.99 -16.03 -16.89
N ARG A 496 25.85 -16.20 -16.20
CA ARG A 496 25.24 -17.51 -15.94
C ARG A 496 23.71 -17.45 -16.00
N ILE A 497 23.07 -18.60 -16.20
CA ILE A 497 21.60 -18.71 -16.11
C ILE A 497 21.19 -18.39 -14.67
N SER A 498 20.22 -17.51 -14.48
CA SER A 498 19.64 -17.31 -13.14
C SER A 498 18.68 -18.46 -12.85
N SER A 499 18.83 -19.11 -11.69
CA SER A 499 17.89 -20.14 -11.23
C SER A 499 16.50 -19.58 -10.92
N SER A 500 16.40 -18.27 -10.74
CA SER A 500 15.13 -17.57 -10.58
C SER A 500 14.32 -17.61 -11.88
N ARG A 501 13.31 -18.47 -11.94
CA ARG A 501 12.15 -18.26 -12.83
C ARG A 501 11.32 -17.16 -12.19
N LEU A 502 11.44 -15.93 -12.69
CA LEU A 502 10.65 -14.82 -12.20
C LEU A 502 9.21 -14.99 -12.70
N PHE A 503 8.28 -15.26 -11.77
CA PHE A 503 6.85 -15.02 -11.98
C PHE A 503 6.62 -13.52 -11.72
N TRP A 504 6.43 -12.78 -12.81
CA TRP A 504 6.44 -11.31 -12.86
C TRP A 504 5.15 -10.65 -12.34
N THR A 505 4.47 -11.24 -11.36
CA THR A 505 3.14 -10.74 -10.93
C THR A 505 3.02 -10.41 -9.45
N ASP A 506 3.98 -10.72 -8.57
CA ASP A 506 3.73 -10.62 -7.11
C ASP A 506 4.90 -10.13 -6.24
N CYS A 507 5.83 -9.34 -6.79
CA CYS A 507 6.75 -8.55 -5.96
C CYS A 507 6.67 -7.09 -6.38
N ASP A 508 6.78 -6.20 -5.38
CA ASP A 508 7.18 -4.79 -5.46
C ASP A 508 8.55 -4.56 -6.16
N ILE A 509 8.98 -5.48 -7.03
CA ILE A 509 10.22 -5.48 -7.79
C ILE A 509 9.86 -5.65 -9.27
N ARG A 510 9.56 -4.49 -9.85
CA ARG A 510 9.63 -4.09 -11.26
C ARG A 510 10.72 -4.87 -12.00
N TYR A 511 10.42 -5.65 -13.05
CA TYR A 511 11.22 -5.81 -14.28
C TYR A 511 10.41 -6.53 -15.37
N ILE A 512 9.86 -5.86 -16.38
CA ILE A 512 9.23 -6.52 -17.54
C ILE A 512 10.16 -6.40 -18.75
N TYR A 513 10.48 -7.53 -19.40
CA TYR A 513 11.17 -7.54 -20.69
C TYR A 513 10.22 -7.76 -21.86
N TRP A 514 10.53 -7.08 -22.96
CA TRP A 514 9.74 -7.00 -24.17
C TRP A 514 10.63 -7.35 -25.34
N GLN A 515 10.21 -8.32 -26.15
CA GLN A 515 10.90 -8.67 -27.38
C GLN A 515 10.38 -7.77 -28.51
N GLU A 516 11.29 -7.30 -29.36
CA GLU A 516 10.94 -6.82 -30.70
C GLU A 516 10.63 -8.08 -31.52
N GLU A 517 9.35 -8.29 -31.85
CA GLU A 517 9.00 -9.22 -32.93
C GLU A 517 9.68 -8.69 -34.20
N GLY A 518 10.31 -9.61 -34.94
CA GLY A 518 11.21 -9.27 -36.03
C GLY A 518 10.55 -8.40 -37.09
N ASP A 519 11.39 -7.60 -37.74
CA ASP A 519 11.09 -6.75 -38.89
C ASP A 519 10.49 -7.53 -40.08
N GLU A 520 9.22 -7.91 -39.99
CA GLU A 520 8.35 -7.98 -41.17
C GLU A 520 7.68 -6.61 -41.34
N LEU A 521 8.31 -5.81 -42.19
CA LEU A 521 7.81 -4.60 -42.88
C LEU A 521 6.31 -4.27 -42.73
N ASP A 522 5.89 -3.75 -41.58
CA ASP A 522 4.74 -2.85 -41.48
C ASP A 522 5.23 -1.45 -41.86
N LYS A 523 5.00 -1.07 -43.13
CA LYS A 523 5.36 0.24 -43.71
C LYS A 523 4.53 1.42 -43.18
N ASP A 524 3.66 1.20 -42.20
CA ASP A 524 2.76 2.24 -41.66
C ASP A 524 3.10 2.64 -40.22
N ASN A 525 4.25 2.21 -39.68
CA ASN A 525 4.84 2.93 -38.54
C ASN A 525 5.45 4.23 -39.07
N GLU A 526 4.59 5.22 -39.30
CA GLU A 526 4.99 6.62 -39.31
C GLU A 526 5.94 6.82 -38.12
N GLU A 527 7.18 7.08 -38.49
CA GLU A 527 8.21 7.58 -37.62
C GLU A 527 7.57 8.70 -36.80
N ILE A 528 7.41 8.48 -35.49
CA ILE A 528 7.08 9.56 -34.57
C ILE A 528 8.36 10.39 -34.46
N GLU A 529 8.72 11.07 -35.55
CA GLU A 529 9.69 12.13 -35.54
C GLU A 529 9.10 13.24 -34.69
N ALA A 530 9.85 13.62 -33.66
CA ALA A 530 9.68 14.93 -33.09
C ALA A 530 10.09 15.91 -34.18
N ASP A 531 9.10 16.41 -34.93
CA ASP A 531 9.28 17.42 -35.96
C ASP A 531 9.88 18.69 -35.35
N ASN A 532 11.20 18.72 -35.41
CA ASN A 532 12.12 19.77 -34.93
C ASN A 532 12.98 20.31 -36.09
N GLY A 533 12.54 20.13 -37.34
CA GLY A 533 13.16 20.84 -38.46
C GLY A 533 12.83 22.33 -38.39
N PRO A 534 13.78 23.24 -38.66
CA PRO A 534 13.45 24.64 -38.90
C PRO A 534 12.64 24.71 -40.21
N GLU A 535 11.38 25.14 -40.14
CA GLU A 535 10.58 25.42 -41.33
C GLU A 535 11.31 26.48 -42.18
N GLN A 536 11.72 26.08 -43.38
CA GLN A 536 12.17 26.99 -44.42
C GLN A 536 10.96 27.83 -44.85
N GLU A 537 10.98 29.12 -44.50
CA GLU A 537 10.09 30.13 -45.08
C GLU A 537 10.18 30.06 -46.61
N ARG A 538 9.09 29.63 -47.26
CA ARG A 538 8.92 29.82 -48.69
C ARG A 538 8.46 31.25 -48.92
N GLU A 539 9.35 32.05 -49.49
CA GLU A 539 9.01 33.30 -50.17
C GLU A 539 8.01 33.00 -51.31
N ASP A 540 6.75 33.35 -51.12
CA ASP A 540 5.81 33.47 -52.24
C ASP A 540 6.05 34.82 -52.94
N LYS A 541 6.71 34.75 -54.09
CA LYS A 541 6.82 35.84 -55.06
C LYS A 541 5.65 35.79 -56.04
N ASP A 542 4.94 36.91 -56.10
CA ASP A 542 4.35 37.57 -57.27
C ASP A 542 3.82 36.71 -58.43
N VAL A 543 2.49 36.74 -58.62
CA VAL A 543 1.91 36.79 -59.97
C VAL A 543 0.92 37.95 -60.05
N LYS A 544 1.21 38.78 -61.05
CA LYS A 544 0.58 40.04 -61.43
C LYS A 544 -0.58 39.79 -62.41
N SER A 545 -1.46 40.80 -62.50
CA SER A 545 -2.40 41.14 -63.58
C SER A 545 -3.63 40.24 -63.80
N MET A 546 -4.84 40.81 -63.77
CA MET A 546 -5.41 41.56 -64.91
C MET A 546 -6.65 42.35 -64.49
N ASP A 547 -6.87 43.41 -65.27
CA ASP A 547 -7.86 44.47 -65.18
C ASP A 547 -9.32 44.01 -65.26
N GLY A 548 -10.20 44.86 -64.74
CA GLY A 548 -11.66 44.75 -64.89
C GLY A 548 -12.36 45.98 -64.32
N GLU A 549 -12.40 47.04 -65.12
CA GLU A 549 -13.37 48.14 -64.98
C GLU A 549 -14.80 47.58 -65.08
N GLU A 550 -15.72 48.02 -64.22
CA GLU A 550 -17.01 48.58 -64.64
C GLU A 550 -17.84 49.14 -63.47
N SER A 551 -18.25 50.38 -63.68
CA SER A 551 -19.35 51.18 -63.14
C SER A 551 -20.57 50.49 -62.49
N SER A 552 -21.06 51.10 -61.40
CA SER A 552 -22.43 51.67 -61.22
C SER A 552 -22.64 51.99 -59.73
N GLU A 553 -22.77 53.25 -59.33
CA GLU A 553 -24.05 53.99 -59.18
C GLU A 553 -25.13 53.25 -58.37
N GLY A 554 -25.54 53.84 -57.25
CA GLY A 554 -26.69 53.38 -56.46
C GLY A 554 -26.75 53.92 -55.03
N ASP A 555 -27.03 55.21 -54.92
CA ASP A 555 -27.91 55.91 -53.97
C ASP A 555 -28.39 55.26 -52.65
N ASP A 556 -28.43 56.15 -51.64
CA ASP A 556 -29.51 56.41 -50.68
C ASP A 556 -30.10 55.27 -49.81
N MET A 557 -29.92 55.38 -48.48
CA MET A 557 -30.90 56.01 -47.58
C MET A 557 -30.59 55.72 -46.11
N ALA A 558 -30.86 56.73 -45.28
CA ALA A 558 -30.81 56.72 -43.83
C ALA A 558 -31.88 55.83 -43.17
N SER A 559 -31.51 55.19 -42.04
CA SER A 559 -32.20 55.26 -40.73
C SER A 559 -31.41 54.49 -39.68
#